data_AF-A0A5J4WF20-F1
#
_entry.id   AF-A0A5J4WF20-F1
#
_cell.length_a   1.000
_cell.length_b   1.000
_cell.length_c   1.000
_cell.angle_alpha   90.00
_cell.angle_beta   90.00
_cell.angle_gamma   90.00
#
_symmetry.space_group_name_H-M   'P 1'
#
loop_
_entity.id
_entity.type
_entity.pdbx_description
1 polymer ?
#
loop_
_entity_poly.entity_id
_entity_poly.type
_entity_poly.pdbx_seq_one_letter_code
_entity_poly.pdbx_strand_id
1 'polypeptide(L)' 'MSKRLSKYISFCPVRGAYKFNALSMSWYNLDHYLHPAVNQILKALAKIERDKEQAIITKPEWKGQVWP' A
#
# COMPACT_ATOMS: atom_id res chain seq x y z
N MET A 1 -10.17 -8.79 10.07
CA MET A 1 -9.51 -7.50 9.78
C MET A 1 -8.36 -7.30 10.75
N SER A 2 -7.10 -7.45 10.32
CA SER A 2 -5.94 -7.20 11.18
C SER A 2 -5.60 -5.71 11.20
N LYS A 3 -6.23 -4.94 12.09
CA LYS A 3 -5.85 -3.54 12.33
C LYS A 3 -4.60 -3.54 13.22
N ARG A 4 -3.42 -3.67 12.61
CA ARG A 4 -2.14 -3.67 13.33
C ARG A 4 -1.64 -2.26 13.67
N LEU A 5 -2.18 -1.23 13.01
CA LEU A 5 -1.79 0.18 13.19
C LEU A 5 -2.99 1.02 13.62
N SER A 6 -2.74 1.98 14.51
CA SER A 6 -3.74 2.93 15.03
C SER A 6 -4.23 3.92 13.97
N LYS A 7 -3.39 4.23 12.97
CA LYS A 7 -3.74 5.00 11.77
C LYS A 7 -3.42 4.15 10.54
N TYR A 8 -4.43 3.88 9.72
CA TYR A 8 -4.25 3.18 8.45
C TYR A 8 -5.10 3.81 7.35
N ILE A 9 -4.63 3.66 6.12
CA ILE A 9 -5.31 4.12 4.91
C ILE A 9 -5.91 2.89 4.24
N SER A 10 -7.18 2.96 3.88
CA SER A 10 -7.86 1.85 3.21
C SER A 10 -8.08 2.16 1.73
N PHE A 11 -7.95 1.11 0.91
CA PHE A 11 -8.35 1.19 -0.49
C PHE A 11 -9.87 1.22 -0.66
N CYS A 12 -10.62 0.56 0.23
CA CYS A 12 -12.08 0.55 0.25
C CYS A 12 -12.62 1.54 1.32
N PRO A 13 -13.84 2.06 1.18
CA PRO A 13 -14.39 2.95 2.20
C PRO A 13 -14.70 2.14 3.46
N VAL A 14 -13.90 2.33 4.50
CA VAL A 14 -14.04 1.64 5.79
C VAL A 14 -14.23 2.67 6.88
N ARG A 15 -15.25 2.49 7.72
CA ARG A 15 -15.44 3.31 8.93
C ARG A 15 -14.20 3.23 9.82
N GLY A 16 -13.61 4.40 10.10
CA GLY A 16 -12.41 4.52 10.95
C GLY A 16 -11.07 4.40 10.22
N ALA A 17 -11.04 4.35 8.89
CA ALA A 17 -9.81 4.59 8.13
C ALA A 17 -9.46 6.09 8.17
N TYR A 18 -8.17 6.43 8.29
CA TYR A 18 -7.71 7.82 8.34
C TYR A 18 -7.96 8.54 7.01
N LYS A 19 -7.72 7.83 5.89
CA LYS A 19 -8.01 8.28 4.53
C LYS A 19 -8.51 7.11 3.69
N PHE A 20 -9.25 7.46 2.64
CA PHE A 20 -9.75 6.56 1.61
C PHE A 20 -8.98 6.80 0.30
N ASN A 21 -8.80 5.74 -0.49
CA ASN A 21 -8.10 5.75 -1.78
C ASN A 21 -6.61 6.15 -1.68
N ALA A 22 -5.81 5.25 -1.11
CA ALA A 22 -4.37 5.44 -0.98
C ALA A 22 -3.68 5.78 -2.31
N LEU A 23 -4.14 5.25 -3.44
CA LEU A 23 -3.47 5.45 -4.74
C LEU A 23 -3.69 6.85 -5.34
N SER A 24 -4.74 7.57 -4.94
CA SER A 24 -5.02 8.92 -5.47
C SER A 24 -4.41 10.04 -4.64
N MET A 25 -3.92 9.77 -3.43
CA MET A 25 -3.30 10.78 -2.57
C MET A 25 -1.79 10.84 -2.76
N SER A 26 -1.21 12.00 -2.49
CA SER A 26 0.25 12.13 -2.37
C SER A 26 0.74 11.33 -1.16
N TRP A 27 1.84 10.62 -1.37
CA TRP A 27 2.53 9.82 -0.35
C TRP A 27 3.63 10.63 0.34
N TYR A 28 3.75 11.92 0.01
CA TYR A 28 4.81 12.76 0.53
C TYR A 28 4.81 12.84 2.07
N ASN A 29 5.99 12.63 2.65
CA ASN A 29 6.26 12.75 4.08
C ASN A 29 5.43 11.79 4.96
N LEU A 30 5.25 10.54 4.49
CA LEU A 30 4.60 9.46 5.24
C LEU A 30 5.55 8.26 5.34
N ASP A 31 5.56 7.59 6.50
CA ASP A 31 6.23 6.29 6.65
C ASP A 31 5.31 5.18 6.15
N HIS A 32 5.63 4.61 4.99
CA HIS A 32 4.77 3.64 4.32
C HIS A 32 5.09 2.20 4.73
N TYR A 33 4.13 1.55 5.40
CA TYR A 33 4.11 0.10 5.56
C TYR A 33 2.89 -0.48 4.83
N LEU A 34 3.14 -1.14 3.70
CA LEU A 34 2.11 -1.54 2.74
C LEU A 34 1.81 -3.03 2.83
N HIS A 35 0.54 -3.35 3.05
CA HIS A 35 -0.05 -4.69 2.89
C HIS A 35 -1.09 -4.67 1.76
N PRO A 36 -0.68 -4.46 0.49
CA PRO A 36 -1.61 -4.41 -0.62
C PRO A 36 -2.18 -5.81 -0.91
N ALA A 37 -3.41 -5.87 -1.40
CA ALA A 37 -3.90 -7.08 -2.04
C ALA A 37 -3.02 -7.41 -3.25
N VAL A 38 -2.95 -8.69 -3.63
CA VAL A 38 -2.03 -9.18 -4.67
C VAL A 38 -2.18 -8.40 -5.99
N ASN A 39 -3.43 -8.11 -6.38
CA ASN A 39 -3.75 -7.35 -7.59
C ASN A 39 -3.41 -5.85 -7.51
N GLN A 40 -3.01 -5.33 -6.35
CA GLN A 40 -2.59 -3.94 -6.15
C GLN A 40 -1.08 -3.79 -5.95
N ILE A 41 -0.30 -4.87 -5.82
CA ILE A 41 1.15 -4.80 -5.58
C ILE A 41 1.86 -3.97 -6.67
N LEU A 42 1.62 -4.27 -7.94
CA LEU A 42 2.25 -3.54 -9.05
C LEU A 42 1.84 -2.06 -9.08
N LYS A 43 0.59 -1.74 -8.73
CA LYS A 43 0.12 -0.35 -8.65
C LYS A 43 0.77 0.39 -7.49
N ALA A 44 1.00 -0.29 -6.36
CA ALA A 44 1.72 0.28 -5.23
C ALA A 44 3.18 0.56 -5.59
N LEU A 45 3.88 -0.38 -6.25
CA LEU A 45 5.25 -0.18 -6.75
C LEU A 45 5.33 1.02 -7.71
N ALA A 46 4.47 1.07 -8.72
CA ALA A 46 4.41 2.18 -9.66
C ALA A 46 4.11 3.53 -8.99
N LYS A 47 3.35 3.52 -7.87
CA LYS A 47 3.06 4.73 -7.09
C LYS A 47 4.26 5.18 -6.27
N ILE A 48 5.00 4.26 -5.66
CA ILE A 48 6.25 4.53 -4.94
C ILE A 48 7.25 5.23 -5.88
N GLU A 49 7.44 4.66 -7.07
CA GLU A 49 8.31 5.24 -8.10
C GLU A 49 7.83 6.62 -8.56
N ARG A 50 6.54 6.77 -8.84
CA ARG A 50 5.95 8.04 -9.30
C ARG A 50 6.11 9.16 -8.28
N ASP A 51 5.87 8.86 -7.01
CA ASP A 51 5.95 9.85 -5.93
C ASP A 51 7.39 10.04 -5.42
N LYS A 52 8.34 9.24 -5.89
CA LYS A 52 9.75 9.24 -5.43
C LYS A 52 9.88 9.01 -3.92
N GLU A 53 9.02 8.17 -3.38
CA GLU A 53 8.96 7.86 -1.95
C GLU A 53 9.65 6.53 -1.63
N GLN A 54 9.93 6.29 -0.35
CA GLN A 54 10.38 5.00 0.15
C GLN A 54 9.26 4.30 0.91
N ALA A 55 9.16 2.99 0.77
CA ALA A 55 8.13 2.19 1.42
C ALA A 55 8.59 0.77 1.71
N ILE A 56 8.14 0.22 2.84
CA ILE A 56 8.23 -1.20 3.14
C ILE A 56 6.97 -1.86 2.61
N ILE A 57 7.13 -2.80 1.67
CA ILE A 57 6.01 -3.55 1.09
C ILE A 57 6.13 -5.03 1.45
N THR A 58 5.04 -5.62 1.95
CA THR A 58 4.95 -7.07 2.07
C THR A 58 4.34 -7.64 0.80
N LYS A 59 5.07 -8.54 0.16
CA LYS A 59 4.58 -9.34 -0.96
C LYS A 59 4.53 -10.81 -0.57
N PRO A 60 3.58 -11.59 -1.12
CA PRO A 60 3.63 -13.03 -0.96
C PRO A 60 4.83 -13.61 -1.71
N GLU A 61 5.53 -14.55 -1.08
CA GLU A 61 6.58 -15.32 -1.73
C GLU A 61 5.96 -16.58 -2.37
N TRP A 62 5.64 -16.48 -3.66
CA TRP A 62 5.04 -17.58 -4.43
C TRP A 62 6.03 -18.08 -5.48
N LYS A 63 6.26 -19.41 -5.51
CA LYS A 63 7.26 -20.06 -6.39
C LYS A 63 7.09 -19.75 -7.88
N GLY A 64 5.87 -19.47 -8.34
CA GLY A 64 5.57 -19.19 -9.75
C GLY A 64 5.45 -17.70 -10.09
N GLN A 65 5.68 -16.79 -9.14
CA GLN A 65 5.41 -15.38 -9.38
C GLN A 65 6.66 -14.65 -9.87
N VAL A 66 6.59 -14.17 -11.12
CA VAL A 66 7.58 -13.27 -11.69
C VAL A 66 7.31 -11.87 -11.14
N TRP A 67 8.12 -11.45 -10.17
CA TRP A 67 8.16 -10.07 -9.70
C TRP A 67 9.19 -9.27 -10.53
N PRO A 68 8.93 -8.00 -10.84
CA PRO A 68 9.96 -7.09 -11.33
C PRO A 68 11.01 -6.80 -10.25
#